data_AF-A0A7W1KYZ7-F1
#
_entry.id   AF-A0A7W1KYZ7-F1
#
_cell.length_a   1.000
_cell.length_b   1.000
_cell.length_c   1.000
_cell.angle_alpha   90.00
_cell.angle_beta   90.00
_cell.angle_gamma   90.00
#
_symmetry.space_group_name_H-M   'P 1'
#
loop_
_entity.id
_entity.type
_entity.pdbx_description
1 polymer ?
#
loop_
_entity_poly.entity_id
_entity_poly.type
_entity_poly.pdbx_seq_one_letter_code
_entity_poly.pdbx_strand_id
1 'polypeptide(L)'
;MPLAQFITDRLKELGIKQVDFCRQTGFDQGLLSKLQTSVITQINLESALRLAEGLKVPPGEVLTLLGKTDAHNLLQKLYGNELCATCAKEAGTPEPVQWITRAAQQAITLGRDVSPVLTLLRHLSAIRRPMPDGDHMQLKEMRAEAFE
;
A
#
# COMPACT_ATOMS: atom_id res chain seq x y z
N MET A 1 -8.57 2.79 23.99
CA MET A 1 -7.51 2.42 23.03
C MET A 1 -7.22 3.62 22.12
N PRO A 2 -5.95 3.89 21.75
CA PRO A 2 -5.60 5.03 20.88
C PRO A 2 -6.38 5.09 19.56
N LEU A 3 -6.57 3.94 18.90
CA LEU A 3 -7.36 3.85 17.66
C LEU A 3 -8.84 4.21 17.86
N ALA A 4 -9.47 3.70 18.91
CA ALA A 4 -10.88 3.96 19.19
C ALA A 4 -11.16 5.46 19.42
N GLN A 5 -10.27 6.12 20.17
CA GLN A 5 -10.32 7.55 20.41
C GLN A 5 -10.09 8.32 19.11
N PHE A 6 -9.06 7.97 18.36
CA PHE A 6 -8.74 8.56 17.06
C PHE A 6 -9.91 8.50 16.06
N ILE A 7 -10.55 7.33 15.92
CA ILE A 7 -11.73 7.17 15.04
C ILE A 7 -12.86 8.10 15.50
N THR A 8 -13.14 8.14 16.79
CA THR A 8 -14.25 8.92 17.35
C THR A 8 -14.04 10.42 17.19
N ASP A 9 -12.83 10.90 17.49
CA ASP A 9 -12.47 12.29 17.31
C ASP A 9 -12.52 12.68 15.84
N ARG A 10 -12.01 11.81 14.96
CA ARG A 10 -11.96 12.13 13.53
C ARG A 10 -13.35 12.13 12.87
N LEU A 11 -14.24 11.22 13.25
CA LEU A 11 -15.65 11.26 12.82
C LEU A 11 -16.34 12.55 13.30
N LYS A 12 -16.06 12.98 14.53
CA LYS A 12 -16.60 14.22 15.10
C LYS A 12 -16.08 15.45 14.37
N GLU A 13 -14.78 15.51 14.07
CA GLU A 13 -14.16 16.60 13.30
C GLU A 13 -14.70 16.68 11.87
N LEU A 14 -14.99 15.54 11.25
CA LEU A 14 -15.63 15.49 9.92
C LEU A 14 -17.14 15.82 9.98
N GLY A 15 -17.75 15.84 11.17
CA GLY A 15 -19.19 16.03 11.34
C GLY A 15 -20.03 14.86 10.81
N ILE A 16 -19.45 13.66 10.72
CA ILE A 16 -20.09 12.49 10.12
C ILE A 16 -20.53 11.51 11.21
N LYS A 17 -21.77 11.03 11.12
CA LYS A 17 -22.26 9.94 11.98
C LYS A 17 -21.73 8.60 11.53
N GLN A 18 -21.55 7.67 12.45
CA GLN A 18 -21.06 6.31 12.15
C GLN A 18 -21.84 5.62 11.02
N VAL A 19 -23.17 5.72 11.03
CA VAL A 19 -24.04 5.11 10.01
C VAL A 19 -23.79 5.72 8.63
N ASP A 20 -23.63 7.05 8.55
CA ASP A 20 -23.34 7.74 7.30
C ASP A 20 -21.95 7.41 6.77
N PHE A 21 -20.96 7.30 7.67
CA PHE A 21 -19.62 6.82 7.33
C PHE A 21 -19.67 5.43 6.68
N CYS A 22 -20.35 4.48 7.32
CA CYS A 22 -20.45 3.11 6.82
C CYS A 22 -21.16 3.05 5.46
N ARG A 23 -22.22 3.85 5.27
CA ARG A 23 -22.92 3.96 3.99
C ARG A 23 -22.04 4.53 2.87
N GLN A 24 -21.22 5.54 3.17
CA GLN A 24 -20.39 6.22 2.17
C GLN A 24 -19.14 5.39 1.78
N THR A 25 -18.58 4.64 2.72
CA THR A 25 -17.30 3.95 2.55
C THR A 25 -17.46 2.45 2.29
N GLY A 26 -18.67 1.90 2.49
CA GLY A 26 -18.90 0.46 2.49
C GLY A 26 -18.25 -0.25 3.68
N PHE A 27 -17.79 0.48 4.70
CA PHE A 27 -17.19 -0.09 5.90
C PHE A 27 -18.25 -0.78 6.77
N ASP A 28 -17.91 -1.94 7.34
CA ASP A 28 -18.84 -2.71 8.16
C ASP A 28 -19.20 -1.99 9.48
N GLN A 29 -20.49 -1.74 9.68
CA GLN A 29 -20.99 -1.00 10.83
C GLN A 29 -20.74 -1.74 12.15
N GLY A 30 -20.85 -3.07 12.16
CA GLY A 30 -20.60 -3.89 13.35
C GLY A 30 -19.12 -3.84 13.75
N LEU A 31 -18.23 -3.88 12.78
CA LEU A 31 -16.78 -3.77 12.94
C LEU A 31 -16.40 -2.39 13.46
N LEU A 32 -16.97 -1.32 12.89
CA LEU A 32 -16.70 0.05 13.33
C LEU A 32 -17.14 0.28 14.78
N SER A 33 -18.33 -0.22 15.14
CA SER A 33 -18.84 -0.15 16.51
C SER A 33 -17.92 -0.89 17.50
N LYS A 34 -17.46 -2.09 17.14
CA LYS A 34 -16.51 -2.86 17.97
C LYS A 34 -15.14 -2.19 18.08
N LEU A 35 -14.66 -1.51 17.05
CA LEU A 35 -13.42 -0.73 17.11
C LEU A 35 -13.55 0.49 18.02
N GLN A 36 -14.63 1.27 17.89
CA GLN A 36 -14.86 2.46 18.71
C GLN A 36 -15.08 2.12 20.20
N THR A 37 -15.63 0.94 20.48
CA THR A 37 -15.77 0.41 21.85
C THR A 37 -14.53 -0.35 22.33
N SER A 38 -13.48 -0.47 21.50
CA SER A 38 -12.27 -1.25 21.77
C SER A 38 -12.50 -2.75 22.04
N VAL A 39 -13.66 -3.30 21.66
CA VAL A 39 -13.98 -4.73 21.74
C VAL A 39 -13.08 -5.55 20.82
N ILE A 40 -12.73 -4.98 19.66
CA ILE A 40 -11.73 -5.55 18.75
C ILE A 40 -10.62 -4.54 18.52
N THR A 41 -9.42 -5.05 18.27
CA THR A 41 -8.22 -4.25 18.01
C THR A 41 -7.53 -4.64 16.71
N GLN A 42 -8.07 -5.64 16.02
CA GLN A 42 -7.49 -6.22 14.81
C GLN A 42 -8.54 -6.22 13.70
N ILE A 43 -8.14 -5.71 12.53
CA ILE A 43 -8.91 -5.77 11.29
C ILE A 43 -7.97 -6.16 10.16
N ASN A 44 -8.48 -6.76 9.08
CA ASN A 44 -7.66 -7.07 7.91
C ASN A 44 -7.13 -5.77 7.23
N LEU A 45 -6.20 -5.94 6.27
CA LEU A 45 -5.59 -4.79 5.60
C LEU A 45 -6.62 -3.98 4.79
N GLU A 46 -7.50 -4.65 4.07
CA GLU A 46 -8.56 -4.02 3.27
C GLU A 46 -9.45 -3.09 4.12
N SER A 47 -9.93 -3.57 5.28
CA SER A 47 -10.69 -2.76 6.21
C SER A 47 -9.85 -1.61 6.76
N ALA A 48 -8.57 -1.82 7.10
CA ALA A 48 -7.72 -0.72 7.56
C ALA A 48 -7.56 0.38 6.49
N LEU A 49 -7.45 0.01 5.22
CA LEU A 49 -7.37 0.95 4.10
C LEU A 49 -8.69 1.70 3.89
N ARG A 50 -9.84 1.00 3.89
CA ARG A 50 -11.16 1.64 3.81
C ARG A 50 -11.42 2.58 4.98
N LEU A 51 -10.96 2.21 6.17
CA LEU A 51 -11.05 3.06 7.36
C LEU A 51 -10.25 4.35 7.17
N ALA A 52 -9.00 4.24 6.71
CA ALA A 52 -8.16 5.40 6.45
C ALA A 52 -8.74 6.33 5.37
N GLU A 53 -9.23 5.75 4.27
CA GLU A 53 -9.90 6.46 3.19
C GLU A 53 -11.13 7.22 3.71
N GLY A 54 -12.01 6.53 4.44
CA GLY A 54 -13.21 7.13 5.01
C GLY A 54 -12.93 8.25 6.01
N LEU A 55 -11.88 8.10 6.82
CA LEU A 55 -11.45 9.10 7.80
C LEU A 55 -10.66 10.25 7.17
N LYS A 56 -10.36 10.16 5.87
CA LYS A 56 -9.55 11.11 5.10
C LYS A 56 -8.18 11.31 5.73
N VAL A 57 -7.53 10.22 6.12
CA VAL A 57 -6.18 10.21 6.71
C VAL A 57 -5.26 9.26 5.94
N PRO A 58 -3.93 9.50 5.97
CA PRO A 58 -2.96 8.57 5.42
C PRO A 58 -3.13 7.14 6.01
N PRO A 59 -3.08 6.09 5.19
CA PRO A 59 -3.14 4.70 5.67
C PRO A 59 -2.09 4.38 6.74
N GLY A 60 -0.92 5.02 6.68
CA GLY A 60 0.13 4.85 7.68
C GLY A 60 -0.29 5.22 9.10
N GLU A 61 -1.18 6.19 9.28
CA GLU A 61 -1.66 6.58 10.62
C GLU A 61 -2.51 5.47 11.24
N VAL A 62 -3.47 4.95 10.47
CA VAL A 62 -4.34 3.86 10.92
C VAL A 62 -3.54 2.57 11.14
N LEU A 63 -2.62 2.24 10.23
CA LEU A 63 -1.78 1.04 10.36
C LEU A 63 -0.85 1.10 11.56
N THR A 64 -0.27 2.27 11.85
CA THR A 64 0.54 2.49 13.05
C THR A 64 -0.29 2.28 14.31
N LEU A 65 -1.51 2.83 14.38
CA LEU A 65 -2.41 2.66 15.51
C LEU A 65 -2.91 1.22 15.70
N LEU A 66 -2.91 0.41 14.64
CA LEU A 66 -3.20 -1.02 14.66
C LEU A 66 -1.98 -1.90 15.00
N GLY A 67 -0.79 -1.30 15.16
CA GLY A 67 0.47 -2.03 15.34
C GLY A 67 0.93 -2.79 14.09
N LYS A 68 0.45 -2.39 12.90
CA LYS A 68 0.73 -3.04 11.60
C LYS A 68 1.82 -2.32 10.82
N THR A 69 2.93 -2.01 11.49
CA THR A 69 4.10 -1.35 10.89
C THR A 69 4.68 -2.14 9.73
N ASP A 70 4.68 -3.48 9.78
CA ASP A 70 5.18 -4.32 8.68
C ASP A 70 4.33 -4.16 7.42
N ALA A 71 3.01 -4.08 7.56
CA ALA A 71 2.11 -3.84 6.44
C ALA A 71 2.32 -2.43 5.87
N HIS A 72 2.55 -1.43 6.73
CA HIS A 72 2.90 -0.08 6.30
C HIS A 72 4.21 -0.07 5.49
N ASN A 73 5.26 -0.73 5.99
CA ASN A 73 6.56 -0.85 5.31
C ASN A 73 6.43 -1.56 3.95
N LEU A 74 5.61 -2.61 3.87
CA LEU A 74 5.37 -3.35 2.63
C LEU A 74 4.62 -2.49 1.61
N LEU A 75 3.60 -1.75 2.03
CA LEU A 75 2.90 -0.79 1.18
C LEU A 75 3.83 0.31 0.68
N GLN A 76 4.71 0.83 1.54
CA GLN A 76 5.71 1.82 1.16
C GLN A 76 6.69 1.29 0.10
N LYS A 77 7.14 0.04 0.23
CA LYS A 77 8.03 -0.60 -0.76
C LYS A 77 7.34 -0.80 -2.12
N LEU A 78 6.05 -1.12 -2.12
CA LEU A 78 5.31 -1.45 -3.34
C LEU A 78 4.77 -0.23 -4.07
N TYR A 79 4.27 0.76 -3.34
CA TYR A 79 3.56 1.91 -3.91
C TYR A 79 4.31 3.24 -3.74
N GLY A 80 5.49 3.22 -3.10
CA GLY A 80 6.31 4.41 -2.91
C GLY A 80 5.66 5.44 -1.97
N ASN A 81 6.08 6.69 -2.11
CA ASN A 81 5.78 7.78 -1.18
C ASN A 81 4.35 8.38 -1.30
N GLU A 82 3.51 7.84 -2.19
CA GLU A 82 2.15 8.33 -2.46
C GLU A 82 1.19 8.14 -1.26
N LEU A 83 1.57 7.31 -0.28
CA LEU A 83 0.71 6.96 0.85
C LEU A 83 0.88 7.85 2.10
N CYS A 84 1.91 8.69 2.14
CA CYS A 84 2.24 9.50 3.33
C CYS A 84 3.23 10.63 2.99
N ALA A 85 2.76 11.88 3.03
CA ALA A 85 3.59 13.07 2.80
C ALA A 85 4.76 13.20 3.80
N THR A 86 4.55 12.76 5.04
CA THR A 86 5.54 12.80 6.13
C THR A 86 6.62 11.72 5.99
N CYS A 87 6.37 10.69 5.18
CA CYS A 87 7.23 9.52 5.00
C CYS A 87 8.21 9.66 3.81
N ALA A 88 8.21 10.82 3.16
CA ALA A 88 8.99 11.13 1.94
C ALA A 88 10.51 11.18 2.14
N LYS A 89 11.06 10.76 3.27
CA LYS A 89 12.46 11.03 3.63
C LYS A 89 13.49 10.03 3.12
N GLU A 90 13.16 8.84 2.62
CA GLU A 90 14.22 7.82 2.46
C GLU A 90 14.23 6.93 1.21
N ALA A 91 13.36 7.12 0.22
CA ALA A 91 13.55 6.44 -1.06
C ALA A 91 13.13 7.35 -2.22
N GLY A 92 14.12 7.93 -2.89
CA GLY A 92 13.90 8.58 -4.18
C GLY A 92 13.29 7.58 -5.15
N THR A 93 12.29 8.01 -5.91
CA THR A 93 11.75 7.24 -7.03
C THR A 93 12.92 6.77 -7.91
N PRO A 94 13.05 5.48 -8.25
CA PRO A 94 14.18 5.00 -9.05
C PRO A 94 14.30 5.78 -10.36
N GLU A 95 15.53 6.10 -10.76
CA GLU A 95 15.83 6.89 -11.97
C GLU A 95 15.04 6.41 -13.21
N PRO A 96 14.89 5.08 -13.46
CA PRO A 96 14.10 4.59 -14.58
C PRO A 96 12.63 5.03 -14.56
N VAL A 97 12.02 5.09 -13.38
CA VAL A 97 10.62 5.48 -13.24
C VAL A 97 10.48 7.00 -13.40
N GLN A 98 11.47 7.78 -12.98
CA GLN A 98 11.43 9.23 -13.10
C GLN A 98 11.41 9.69 -14.56
N TRP A 99 12.26 9.12 -15.43
CA TRP A 99 12.31 9.54 -16.84
C TRP A 99 11.03 9.15 -17.59
N ILE A 100 10.46 7.98 -17.29
CA ILE A 100 9.23 7.51 -17.91
C ILE A 100 8.06 8.42 -17.55
N THR A 101 7.95 8.79 -16.27
CA THR A 101 6.91 9.72 -15.80
C THR A 101 7.04 11.08 -16.50
N ARG A 102 8.26 11.61 -16.66
CA ARG A 102 8.49 12.87 -17.40
C ARG A 102 8.12 12.74 -18.88
N ALA A 103 8.51 11.66 -19.54
CA ALA A 103 8.19 11.41 -20.94
C ALA A 103 6.68 11.27 -21.16
N ALA A 104 5.97 10.62 -20.23
CA ALA A 104 4.51 10.51 -20.23
C ALA A 104 3.83 11.87 -20.11
N GLN A 105 4.28 12.70 -19.16
CA GLN A 105 3.75 14.04 -18.97
C GLN A 105 3.94 14.90 -20.23
N GLN A 106 5.12 14.84 -20.85
CA GLN A 106 5.39 15.54 -22.10
C GLN A 106 4.50 15.05 -23.25
N ALA A 107 4.29 13.73 -23.38
CA ALA A 107 3.39 13.17 -24.38
C ALA A 107 1.95 13.65 -24.21
N ILE A 108 1.44 13.70 -22.96
CA ILE A 108 0.11 14.23 -22.64
C ILE A 108 -0.01 15.70 -23.02
N THR A 109 0.97 16.54 -22.65
CA THR A 109 0.98 17.96 -23.01
C THR A 109 0.99 18.19 -24.53
N LEU A 110 1.62 17.28 -25.27
CA LEU A 110 1.71 17.33 -26.73
C LEU A 110 0.53 16.64 -27.44
N GLY A 111 -0.47 16.13 -26.71
CA GLY A 111 -1.62 15.40 -27.28
C GLY A 111 -1.24 14.08 -27.96
N ARG A 112 -0.11 13.48 -27.56
CA ARG A 112 0.43 12.23 -28.12
C ARG A 112 -0.08 11.02 -27.34
N ASP A 113 -0.13 9.89 -28.02
CA ASP A 113 -0.50 8.61 -27.41
C ASP A 113 0.52 8.19 -26.34
N VAL A 114 0.01 7.79 -25.18
CA VAL A 114 0.79 7.35 -24.01
C VAL A 114 0.92 5.82 -23.93
N SER A 115 0.32 5.07 -24.84
CA SER A 115 0.39 3.61 -24.89
C SER A 115 1.83 3.04 -24.89
N PRO A 116 2.83 3.66 -25.54
CA PRO A 116 4.23 3.20 -25.48
C PRO A 116 4.82 3.28 -24.06
N VAL A 117 4.50 4.35 -23.32
CA VAL A 117 4.94 4.56 -21.93
C VAL A 117 4.35 3.47 -21.04
N LEU A 118 3.05 3.20 -21.18
CA LEU A 118 2.36 2.15 -20.42
C LEU A 118 2.95 0.76 -20.71
N THR A 119 3.31 0.49 -21.96
CA THR A 119 3.95 -0.77 -22.36
C THR A 119 5.32 -0.92 -21.70
N LEU A 120 6.10 0.15 -21.64
CA LEU A 120 7.43 0.14 -21.05
C LEU A 120 7.38 0.01 -19.51
N LEU A 121 6.42 0.66 -18.84
CA LEU A 121 6.17 0.47 -17.41
C LEU A 121 5.76 -0.97 -17.08
N ARG A 122 4.93 -1.60 -17.91
CA ARG A 122 4.55 -3.02 -17.75
C ARG A 122 5.75 -3.95 -17.92
N HIS A 123 6.65 -3.65 -18.85
CA HIS A 123 7.86 -4.45 -19.03
C HIS A 123 8.79 -4.37 -17.81
N LEU A 124 9.00 -3.16 -17.28
CA LEU A 124 9.84 -2.94 -16.10
C LEU A 124 9.24 -3.55 -14.82
N SER A 125 7.91 -3.58 -14.69
CA SER A 125 7.26 -4.25 -13.57
C SER A 125 7.30 -5.77 -13.67
N ALA A 126 7.32 -6.33 -14.88
CA ALA A 126 7.49 -7.77 -15.10
C ALA A 126 8.91 -8.26 -14.75
N ILE A 127 9.94 -7.48 -15.09
CA ILE A 127 11.36 -7.80 -14.77
C ILE A 127 11.61 -7.83 -13.25
N ARG A 128 10.82 -7.11 -12.45
CA ARG A 128 10.97 -7.06 -10.99
C ARG A 128 10.37 -8.25 -10.24
N ARG A 129 9.69 -9.19 -10.91
CA ARG A 129 9.33 -10.45 -10.25
C ARG A 129 10.60 -11.30 -10.17
N PRO A 130 11.12 -11.64 -8.98
CA PRO A 130 12.01 -12.79 -8.91
C PRO A 130 11.23 -13.98 -9.50
N MET A 131 11.88 -14.77 -10.35
CA MET A 131 11.33 -16.04 -10.77
C MET A 131 10.90 -16.82 -9.50
N PRO A 132 9.76 -17.52 -9.53
CA PRO A 132 9.43 -18.42 -8.43
C PRO A 132 10.58 -19.40 -8.25
N ASP A 133 11.04 -19.55 -7.00
CA ASP A 133 12.06 -20.52 -6.59
C ASP A 133 11.78 -21.88 -7.23
N GLY A 134 12.60 -22.24 -8.22
CA GLY A 134 12.37 -23.42 -9.03
C GLY A 134 13.64 -23.99 -9.65
N ASP A 135 14.83 -23.60 -9.19
CA ASP A 135 16.10 -24.16 -9.69
C ASP A 135 17.20 -24.26 -8.61
N HIS A 136 16.81 -24.51 -7.36
CA HIS A 136 17.75 -24.86 -6.28
C HIS A 136 17.97 -26.38 -6.13
N MET A 137 17.51 -27.20 -7.08
CA MET A 137 17.58 -28.67 -6.99
C MET A 137 18.25 -29.33 -8.20
N GLN A 138 19.31 -28.75 -8.77
CA GLN A 138 20.22 -29.51 -9.66
C GLN A 138 21.72 -29.20 -9.45
N LEU A 139 22.11 -28.17 -8.70
CA LEU A 139 23.53 -27.87 -8.46
C LEU A 139 24.16 -28.53 -7.22
N LYS A 140 23.41 -29.30 -6.43
CA LYS A 140 23.94 -30.01 -5.25
C LYS A 140 24.30 -31.48 -5.49
N GLU A 141 23.79 -32.13 -6.54
CA GLU A 141 24.09 -33.55 -6.80
C GLU A 141 25.32 -33.77 -7.69
N MET A 142 25.80 -32.77 -8.45
CA MET A 142 27.02 -32.94 -9.27
C MET A 142 28.34 -32.71 -8.51
N ARG A 143 28.30 -32.33 -7.23
CA ARG A 143 29.52 -32.01 -6.45
C ARG A 143 29.88 -33.05 -5.39
N ALA A 144 29.11 -34.15 -5.31
CA ALA A 144 29.36 -35.24 -4.37
C ALA A 144 30.02 -36.49 -5.01
N GLU A 145 30.15 -36.57 -6.34
CA GLU A 145 30.80 -37.70 -7.05
C GLU A 145 32.23 -37.41 -7.53
N ALA A 146 32.83 -36.29 -7.12
CA ALA A 146 34.21 -35.93 -7.51
C ALA A 146 35.26 -36.15 -6.40
N PHE A 147 34.88 -36.79 -5.30
CA PHE A 147 35.77 -37.20 -4.21
C PHE A 147 35.39 -38.59 -3.70
N GLU A 148 35.46 -39.59 -4.56
CA GLU A 148 35.82 -40.97 -4.19
C GLU A 148 37.15 -41.33 -4.85
#